data_AF-A0A7S1LFF2-F1
#
_entry.id   AF-A0A7S1LFF2-F1
#
_cell.length_a   1.000
_cell.length_b   1.000
_cell.length_c   1.000
_cell.angle_alpha   90.00
_cell.angle_beta   90.00
_cell.angle_gamma   90.00
#
_symmetry.space_group_name_H-M   'P 1'
#
loop_
_entity.id
_entity.type
_entity.pdbx_description
1 polymer ?
#
loop_
_entity_poly.entity_id
_entity_poly.type
_entity_poly.pdbx_seq_one_letter_code
_entity_poly.pdbx_strand_id
1 'polypeptide(L)'
;GRWNRAAAAAAGGAESYDAAPPSGGGGGLAALGDQWGIEILDKGREELEAGAESLSQKHVEEYLLDTDIRKFGLASLLPKDLARGGLKELPPGRYFVQVVKIVDITQPSKFQEDFEGGKWRLLALDLSDGDQKFRGVEYGAVKDLGVHLPPGTKLLLTSTGEGAPDGGT
;
A
#
# COMPACT_ATOMS: atom_id res chain seq x y z
N GLY A 1 9.77 11.78 -21.02
CA GLY A 1 10.79 11.69 -19.96
C GLY A 1 10.80 10.29 -19.43
N ARG A 2 11.96 9.64 -19.41
CA ARG A 2 12.16 8.22 -19.06
C ARG A 2 12.12 8.09 -17.53
N TRP A 3 11.10 7.45 -16.96
CA TRP A 3 11.06 7.17 -15.52
C TRP A 3 11.64 5.77 -15.25
N ASN A 4 12.54 5.72 -14.27
CA ASN A 4 13.37 4.58 -13.94
C ASN A 4 12.56 3.41 -13.37
N ARG A 5 12.75 2.23 -13.95
CA ARG A 5 12.38 0.92 -13.39
C ARG A 5 13.42 0.53 -12.34
N ALA A 6 12.99 0.35 -11.09
CA ALA A 6 13.72 -0.43 -10.07
C ALA A 6 12.71 -1.46 -9.54
N ALA A 7 12.75 -2.71 -10.00
CA ALA A 7 13.66 -3.81 -9.62
C ALA A 7 12.90 -4.79 -8.72
N ALA A 8 12.27 -5.78 -9.36
CA ALA A 8 11.78 -7.01 -8.74
C ALA A 8 12.85 -8.09 -8.91
N ALA A 9 13.36 -8.67 -7.83
CA ALA A 9 14.08 -9.96 -7.84
C ALA A 9 14.30 -10.53 -6.42
N ALA A 10 14.21 -11.87 -6.33
CA ALA A 10 14.51 -12.80 -5.22
C ALA A 10 13.41 -12.92 -4.14
N ALA A 11 12.93 -14.08 -3.67
CA ALA A 11 13.23 -15.52 -3.81
C ALA A 11 11.89 -16.27 -3.50
N GLY A 12 11.53 -17.49 -3.93
CA GLY A 12 12.26 -18.76 -3.94
C GLY A 12 11.64 -19.74 -2.92
N GLY A 13 10.56 -20.44 -3.30
CA GLY A 13 10.15 -21.78 -2.83
C GLY A 13 9.46 -21.96 -1.47
N ALA A 14 8.19 -22.42 -1.48
CA ALA A 14 7.68 -23.65 -0.82
C ALA A 14 6.13 -23.66 -0.65
N GLU A 15 5.51 -24.59 -1.38
CA GLU A 15 4.37 -25.48 -1.04
C GLU A 15 3.00 -24.95 -0.52
N SER A 16 2.04 -25.04 -1.45
CA SER A 16 0.66 -25.55 -1.39
C SER A 16 -0.26 -25.19 -0.21
N TYR A 17 -1.24 -24.34 -0.51
CA TYR A 17 -2.61 -24.48 0.00
C TYR A 17 -3.58 -24.57 -1.19
N ASP A 18 -4.26 -25.71 -1.28
CA ASP A 18 -5.35 -25.99 -2.20
C ASP A 18 -6.55 -25.09 -1.87
N ALA A 19 -6.76 -24.04 -2.67
CA ALA A 19 -8.04 -23.37 -2.81
C ALA A 19 -8.29 -23.19 -4.30
N ALA A 20 -9.15 -24.04 -4.86
CA ALA A 20 -9.55 -23.98 -6.26
C ALA A 20 -10.10 -22.58 -6.62
N PRO A 21 -9.56 -21.87 -7.62
CA PRO A 21 -10.16 -20.62 -8.06
C PRO A 21 -11.42 -20.90 -8.89
N PRO A 22 -12.53 -20.18 -8.66
CA PRO A 22 -13.72 -20.32 -9.49
C PRO A 22 -13.41 -19.85 -10.92
N SER A 23 -13.74 -20.74 -11.87
CA SER A 23 -13.61 -20.52 -13.30
C SER A 23 -14.53 -19.39 -13.79
N GLY A 24 -13.95 -18.36 -14.41
CA GLY A 24 -14.73 -17.39 -15.19
C GLY A 24 -13.99 -16.10 -15.52
N GLY A 25 -13.32 -16.03 -16.68
CA GLY A 25 -13.15 -14.80 -17.47
C GLY A 25 -12.47 -13.54 -16.89
N GLY A 26 -11.91 -13.54 -15.68
CA GLY A 26 -11.46 -12.32 -14.97
C GLY A 26 -10.00 -12.31 -14.51
N GLY A 27 -9.11 -13.06 -15.16
CA GLY A 27 -7.77 -13.38 -14.66
C GLY A 27 -6.86 -12.19 -14.32
N GLY A 28 -7.01 -11.04 -14.99
CA GLY A 28 -6.17 -9.86 -14.72
C GLY A 28 -6.55 -9.11 -13.44
N LEU A 29 -7.84 -9.01 -13.13
CA LEU A 29 -8.32 -8.31 -11.92
C LEU A 29 -8.13 -9.17 -10.67
N ALA A 30 -8.33 -10.49 -10.78
CA ALA A 30 -8.05 -11.41 -9.69
C ALA A 30 -6.56 -11.43 -9.33
N ALA A 31 -5.67 -11.39 -10.33
CA ALA A 31 -4.22 -11.32 -10.09
C ALA A 31 -3.81 -10.04 -9.33
N LEU A 32 -4.51 -8.92 -9.54
CA LEU A 32 -4.26 -7.69 -8.76
C LEU A 32 -4.62 -7.87 -7.29
N GLY A 33 -5.67 -8.65 -7.00
CA GLY A 33 -6.02 -8.96 -5.62
C GLY A 33 -4.92 -9.70 -4.89
N ASP A 34 -4.32 -10.71 -5.52
CA ASP A 34 -3.20 -11.44 -4.93
C ASP A 34 -1.92 -10.58 -4.83
N GLN A 35 -1.68 -9.73 -5.84
CA GLN A 35 -0.46 -8.92 -5.89
C GLN A 35 -0.47 -7.74 -4.92
N TRP A 36 -1.62 -7.08 -4.76
CA TRP A 36 -1.77 -5.82 -4.01
C TRP A 36 -2.62 -5.96 -2.75
N GLY A 37 -3.30 -7.09 -2.55
CA GLY A 37 -4.17 -7.35 -1.41
C GLY A 37 -5.44 -6.50 -1.42
N ILE A 38 -6.06 -6.37 -2.58
CA ILE A 38 -7.29 -5.59 -2.78
C ILE A 38 -8.36 -6.39 -3.52
N GLU A 39 -9.60 -6.12 -3.22
CA GLU A 39 -10.74 -6.63 -3.98
C GLU A 39 -11.48 -5.46 -4.63
N ILE A 40 -11.72 -5.57 -5.94
CA ILE A 40 -12.46 -4.55 -6.68
C ILE A 40 -13.95 -4.85 -6.55
N LEU A 41 -14.65 -4.00 -5.80
CA LEU A 41 -16.10 -4.08 -5.61
C LEU A 41 -16.83 -3.69 -6.90
N ASP A 42 -18.12 -3.99 -6.96
CA ASP A 42 -18.96 -3.70 -8.14
C ASP A 42 -18.87 -2.23 -8.57
N LYS A 43 -18.84 -1.30 -7.60
CA LYS A 43 -18.64 0.14 -7.88
C LYS A 43 -17.32 0.44 -8.61
N GLY A 44 -16.23 -0.21 -8.20
CA GLY A 44 -14.93 -0.05 -8.85
C GLY A 44 -14.88 -0.68 -10.24
N ARG A 45 -15.66 -1.75 -10.46
CA ARG A 45 -15.80 -2.35 -11.80
C ARG A 45 -16.53 -1.42 -12.75
N GLU A 46 -17.64 -0.82 -12.31
CA GLU A 46 -18.37 0.18 -13.09
C GLU A 46 -17.48 1.39 -13.42
N GLU A 47 -16.67 1.84 -12.48
CA GLU A 47 -15.73 2.95 -12.70
C GLU A 47 -14.63 2.58 -13.71
N LEU A 48 -14.11 1.35 -13.68
CA LEU A 48 -13.18 0.85 -14.69
C LEU A 48 -13.82 0.72 -16.08
N GLU A 49 -15.05 0.22 -16.18
CA GLU A 49 -15.74 0.12 -17.46
C GLU A 49 -16.07 1.49 -18.06
N ALA A 50 -16.36 2.48 -17.21
CA ALA A 50 -16.65 3.84 -17.65
C ALA A 50 -15.40 4.69 -17.93
N GLY A 51 -14.29 4.44 -17.21
CA GLY A 51 -13.12 5.30 -17.18
C GLY A 51 -11.84 4.70 -17.78
N ALA A 52 -11.70 3.37 -17.80
CA ALA A 52 -10.52 2.73 -18.36
C ALA A 52 -10.69 2.52 -19.87
N GLU A 53 -9.71 3.01 -20.64
CA GLU A 53 -9.65 2.76 -22.09
C GLU A 53 -9.49 1.26 -22.42
N SER A 54 -8.99 0.48 -21.46
CA SER A 54 -8.78 -0.96 -21.60
C SER A 54 -8.87 -1.66 -20.23
N LEU A 55 -9.56 -2.80 -20.18
CA LEU A 55 -9.60 -3.70 -19.02
C LEU A 55 -8.36 -4.62 -18.94
N SER A 56 -7.28 -4.28 -19.63
CA SER A 56 -6.01 -4.99 -19.47
C SER A 56 -5.40 -4.69 -18.11
N GLN A 57 -4.78 -5.70 -17.48
CA GLN A 57 -4.20 -5.59 -16.15
C GLN A 57 -3.32 -4.34 -15.98
N LYS A 58 -2.44 -4.09 -16.96
CA LYS A 58 -1.52 -2.94 -16.92
C LYS A 58 -2.25 -1.58 -16.93
N HIS A 59 -3.32 -1.43 -17.71
CA HIS A 59 -4.07 -0.17 -17.73
C HIS A 59 -4.87 0.01 -16.45
N VAL A 60 -5.42 -1.07 -15.89
CA VAL A 60 -6.08 -1.04 -14.58
C VAL A 60 -5.08 -0.65 -13.49
N GLU A 61 -3.85 -1.19 -13.52
CA GLU A 61 -2.78 -0.81 -12.59
C GLU A 61 -2.45 0.69 -12.69
N GLU A 62 -2.19 1.19 -13.90
CA GLU A 62 -1.89 2.60 -14.13
C GLU A 62 -3.05 3.49 -13.68
N TYR A 63 -4.29 3.11 -13.99
CA TYR A 63 -5.49 3.84 -13.57
C TYR A 63 -5.65 3.89 -12.04
N LEU A 64 -5.41 2.76 -11.35
CA LEU A 64 -5.48 2.68 -9.88
C LEU A 64 -4.38 3.50 -9.19
N LEU A 65 -3.20 3.57 -9.79
CA LEU A 65 -2.11 4.39 -9.26
C LEU A 65 -2.46 5.88 -9.29
N ASP A 66 -3.16 6.34 -10.32
CA ASP A 66 -3.55 7.75 -10.50
C ASP A 66 -4.89 8.12 -9.84
N THR A 67 -5.71 7.13 -9.48
CA THR A 67 -7.05 7.38 -8.90
C THR A 67 -7.04 7.49 -7.38
N ASP A 68 -7.97 8.28 -6.82
CA ASP A 68 -8.21 8.35 -5.38
C ASP A 68 -8.99 7.11 -4.90
N ILE A 69 -8.30 6.17 -4.26
CA ILE A 69 -8.87 4.85 -3.90
C ILE A 69 -10.04 4.95 -2.91
N ARG A 70 -10.16 6.08 -2.19
CA ARG A 70 -11.26 6.35 -1.25
C ARG A 70 -12.61 6.52 -1.95
N LYS A 71 -12.60 6.80 -3.25
CA LYS A 71 -13.81 7.04 -4.04
C LYS A 71 -14.09 5.90 -5.02
N PHE A 72 -13.05 5.20 -5.44
CA PHE A 72 -13.10 4.14 -6.45
C PHE A 72 -13.92 2.91 -6.04
N GLY A 73 -13.97 2.57 -4.74
CA GLY A 73 -14.67 1.37 -4.27
C GLY A 73 -13.80 0.11 -4.31
N LEU A 74 -12.61 0.20 -3.71
CA LEU A 74 -11.80 -0.96 -3.37
C LEU A 74 -12.15 -1.45 -1.96
N ALA A 75 -12.15 -2.77 -1.77
CA ALA A 75 -12.08 -3.39 -0.46
C ALA A 75 -10.63 -3.79 -0.17
N SER A 76 -10.11 -3.35 0.96
CA SER A 76 -8.77 -3.75 1.42
C SER A 76 -8.84 -5.06 2.19
N LEU A 77 -7.82 -5.91 2.06
CA LEU A 77 -7.62 -7.06 2.93
C LEU A 77 -7.02 -6.69 4.29
N LEU A 78 -6.74 -5.40 4.52
CA LEU A 78 -6.23 -4.89 5.78
C LEU A 78 -7.26 -5.13 6.90
N PRO A 79 -6.84 -5.64 8.09
CA PRO A 79 -7.75 -5.78 9.22
C PRO A 79 -8.42 -4.45 9.57
N LYS A 80 -9.71 -4.50 9.90
CA LYS A 80 -10.47 -3.32 10.31
C LYS A 80 -10.08 -2.87 11.72
N ASP A 81 -10.38 -1.61 12.03
CA ASP A 81 -10.18 -1.03 13.37
C ASP A 81 -8.71 -0.95 13.84
N LEU A 82 -7.75 -0.80 12.91
CA LEU A 82 -6.32 -0.66 13.28
C LEU A 82 -6.07 0.48 14.27
N ALA A 83 -6.79 1.59 14.12
CA ALA A 83 -6.66 2.76 14.99
C ALA A 83 -7.13 2.51 16.44
N ARG A 84 -7.90 1.43 16.70
CA ARG A 84 -8.42 1.10 18.03
C ARG A 84 -7.45 0.27 18.88
N GLY A 85 -6.28 -0.08 18.37
CA GLY A 85 -5.18 -0.67 19.14
C GLY A 85 -5.38 -2.13 19.55
N GLY A 86 -6.37 -2.83 18.99
CA GLY A 86 -6.59 -4.26 19.25
C GLY A 86 -5.60 -5.17 18.54
N LEU A 87 -5.01 -4.71 17.45
CA LEU A 87 -4.08 -5.48 16.62
C LEU A 87 -2.63 -5.16 17.02
N LYS A 88 -1.92 -6.14 17.58
CA LYS A 88 -0.50 -6.00 17.94
C LYS A 88 0.42 -6.22 16.74
N GLU A 89 0.05 -7.15 15.88
CA GLU A 89 0.83 -7.55 14.71
C GLU A 89 -0.08 -7.67 13.49
N LEU A 90 0.41 -7.19 12.35
CA LEU A 90 -0.31 -7.26 11.09
C LEU A 90 -0.14 -8.67 10.52
N PRO A 91 -1.24 -9.38 10.15
CA PRO A 91 -1.15 -10.68 9.51
C PRO A 91 -0.22 -10.66 8.29
N PRO A 92 0.39 -11.79 7.92
CA PRO A 92 1.19 -11.88 6.71
C PRO A 92 0.30 -11.54 5.50
N GLY A 93 0.82 -10.69 4.61
CA GLY A 93 0.04 -10.22 3.48
C GLY A 93 0.61 -8.96 2.83
N ARG A 94 -0.06 -8.54 1.76
CA ARG A 94 0.22 -7.31 1.04
C ARG A 94 -0.98 -6.39 1.17
N TYR A 95 -0.73 -5.10 1.32
CA TYR A 95 -1.78 -4.12 1.56
C TYR A 95 -1.51 -2.86 0.76
N PHE A 96 -2.39 -2.61 -0.20
CA PHE A 96 -2.38 -1.39 -1.00
C PHE A 96 -3.01 -0.24 -0.23
N VAL A 97 -2.26 0.84 -0.08
CA VAL A 97 -2.68 2.00 0.70
C VAL A 97 -2.33 3.28 -0.02
N GLN A 98 -3.07 4.34 0.27
CA GLN A 98 -2.85 5.68 -0.23
C GLN A 98 -2.33 6.59 0.87
N VAL A 99 -1.26 7.32 0.56
CA VAL A 99 -0.71 8.37 1.41
C VAL A 99 -1.62 9.58 1.36
N VAL A 100 -2.15 9.97 2.52
CA VAL A 100 -2.88 11.21 2.70
C VAL A 100 -1.92 12.36 3.01
N LYS A 101 -0.95 12.11 3.88
CA LYS A 101 0.04 13.11 4.32
C LYS A 101 1.29 12.44 4.88
N ILE A 102 2.45 13.07 4.67
CA ILE A 102 3.71 12.72 5.32
C ILE A 102 4.21 13.94 6.10
N VAL A 103 4.69 13.72 7.31
CA VAL A 103 5.25 14.77 8.18
C VAL A 103 6.52 14.24 8.82
N ASP A 104 7.61 15.00 8.76
CA ASP A 104 8.78 14.73 9.61
C ASP A 104 8.47 15.23 11.03
N ILE A 105 8.39 14.29 11.98
CA ILE A 105 8.08 14.56 13.39
C ILE A 105 9.32 14.77 14.25
N THR A 106 10.52 14.65 13.69
CA THR A 106 11.76 15.03 14.40
C THR A 106 12.02 16.53 14.40
N GLN A 107 11.31 17.26 13.55
CA GLN A 107 11.46 18.71 13.42
C GLN A 107 10.18 19.44 13.83
N PRO A 108 10.29 20.58 14.53
CA PRO A 108 9.14 21.44 14.77
C PRO A 108 8.54 21.88 13.43
N SER A 109 7.21 21.94 13.32
CA SER A 109 6.49 22.23 12.06
C SER A 109 6.90 23.53 11.35
N LYS A 110 7.59 24.44 12.05
CA LYS A 110 8.08 25.73 11.52
C LYS A 110 9.38 25.63 10.72
N PHE A 111 10.14 24.55 10.84
CA PHE A 111 11.49 24.42 10.26
C PHE A 111 11.62 23.25 9.27
N GLN A 112 10.49 22.68 8.83
CA GLN A 112 10.48 21.47 7.99
C GLN A 112 11.10 21.65 6.60
N GLU A 113 11.22 22.88 6.10
CA GLU A 113 11.81 23.16 4.77
C GLU A 113 13.33 23.36 4.81
N ASP A 114 13.90 23.68 5.98
CA ASP A 114 15.30 24.10 6.11
C ASP A 114 16.28 22.94 6.34
N PHE A 115 15.77 21.77 6.72
CA PHE A 115 16.58 20.58 7.00
C PHE A 115 15.89 19.34 6.43
N GLU A 116 16.48 18.73 5.42
CA GLU A 116 16.23 17.30 5.18
C GLU A 116 16.81 16.55 6.38
N GLY A 117 15.95 15.84 7.14
CA GLY A 117 16.19 15.29 8.50
C GLY A 117 17.41 14.37 8.72
N GLY A 118 18.32 14.29 7.76
CA GLY A 118 19.64 13.69 7.90
C GLY A 118 19.56 12.27 8.47
N LYS A 119 20.42 11.98 9.46
CA LYS A 119 20.54 10.67 10.11
C LYS A 119 19.40 10.36 11.11
N TRP A 120 18.56 11.34 11.46
CA TRP A 120 17.59 11.23 12.56
C TRP A 120 16.14 11.38 12.13
N ARG A 121 15.86 11.42 10.82
CA ARG A 121 14.50 11.60 10.30
C ARG A 121 13.54 10.53 10.86
N LEU A 122 12.31 10.95 11.14
CA LEU A 122 11.23 10.08 11.60
C LEU A 122 9.95 10.58 10.94
N LEU A 123 9.50 9.86 9.92
CA LEU A 123 8.32 10.23 9.17
C LEU A 123 7.06 9.63 9.83
N ALA A 124 6.08 10.47 10.10
CA ALA A 124 4.71 10.06 10.39
C ALA A 124 3.88 10.14 9.11
N LEU A 125 3.18 9.04 8.79
CA LEU A 125 2.37 8.91 7.59
C LEU A 125 0.90 8.75 7.98
N ASP A 126 0.05 9.64 7.48
CA ASP A 126 -1.39 9.42 7.47
C ASP A 126 -1.74 8.62 6.21
N LEU A 127 -2.24 7.41 6.39
CA LEU A 127 -2.53 6.44 5.36
C LEU A 127 -4.04 6.15 5.30
N SER A 128 -4.51 5.69 4.16
CA SER A 128 -5.87 5.19 3.97
C SER A 128 -5.87 3.99 3.04
N ASP A 129 -6.65 2.98 3.35
CA ASP A 129 -6.86 1.80 2.51
C ASP A 129 -8.12 1.94 1.61
N GLY A 130 -8.78 3.10 1.67
CA GLY A 130 -10.05 3.38 0.99
C GLY A 130 -11.25 3.40 1.94
N ASP A 131 -11.25 2.57 2.98
CA ASP A 131 -12.36 2.45 3.96
C ASP A 131 -12.01 3.16 5.29
N GLN A 132 -10.84 2.82 5.85
CA GLN A 132 -10.33 3.39 7.09
C GLN A 132 -9.12 4.30 6.85
N LYS A 133 -8.83 5.11 7.88
CA LYS A 133 -7.61 5.91 7.98
C LYS A 133 -6.83 5.44 9.19
N PHE A 134 -5.52 5.34 9.03
CA PHE A 134 -4.62 4.96 10.11
C PHE A 134 -3.28 5.69 9.95
N ARG A 135 -2.48 5.67 11.01
CA ARG A 135 -1.19 6.33 11.04
C ARG A 135 -0.07 5.31 11.13
N GLY A 136 0.92 5.44 10.25
CA GLY A 136 2.18 4.72 10.32
C GLY A 136 3.31 5.63 10.79
N VAL A 137 4.33 5.06 11.40
CA VAL A 137 5.58 5.74 11.71
C VAL A 137 6.72 4.96 11.06
N GLU A 138 7.60 5.68 10.38
CA GLU A 138 8.82 5.13 9.81
C GLU A 138 9.76 4.69 10.94
N TYR A 139 9.89 3.38 11.19
CA TYR A 139 10.80 2.86 12.23
C TYR A 139 12.27 2.97 11.82
N GLY A 140 12.56 2.82 10.53
CA GLY A 140 13.90 2.96 9.95
C GLY A 140 13.83 3.62 8.58
N ALA A 141 14.91 4.28 8.17
CA ALA A 141 14.93 5.10 6.97
C ALA A 141 14.62 4.32 5.68
N VAL A 142 13.48 4.60 5.06
CA VAL A 142 13.06 4.11 3.74
C VAL A 142 13.46 5.11 2.66
N LYS A 143 14.51 4.79 1.89
CA LYS A 143 15.16 5.72 0.94
C LYS A 143 14.19 6.49 0.03
N ASP A 144 13.15 5.81 -0.48
CA ASP A 144 12.22 6.39 -1.45
C ASP A 144 11.01 7.08 -0.79
N LEU A 145 11.00 7.19 0.54
CA LEU A 145 9.99 7.87 1.33
C LEU A 145 10.49 9.24 1.80
N GLY A 146 9.69 10.28 1.60
CA GLY A 146 10.03 11.65 1.99
C GLY A 146 8.83 12.59 2.02
N VAL A 147 8.97 13.72 2.73
CA VAL A 147 7.93 14.74 2.90
C VAL A 147 7.49 15.41 1.59
N HIS A 148 8.33 15.33 0.55
CA HIS A 148 8.07 15.89 -0.77
C HIS A 148 7.18 15.00 -1.65
N LEU A 149 6.87 13.77 -1.23
CA LEU A 149 5.98 12.90 -1.99
C LEU A 149 4.58 13.52 -2.07
N PRO A 150 3.95 13.52 -3.26
CA PRO A 150 2.64 14.12 -3.43
C PRO A 150 1.58 13.36 -2.64
N PRO A 151 0.61 14.07 -2.02
CA PRO A 151 -0.60 13.43 -1.50
C PRO A 151 -1.29 12.60 -2.59
N GLY A 152 -1.76 11.41 -2.24
CA GLY A 152 -2.33 10.45 -3.21
C GLY A 152 -1.35 9.38 -3.68
N THR A 153 -0.06 9.50 -3.34
CA THR A 153 0.96 8.46 -3.59
C THR A 153 0.49 7.10 -3.06
N LYS A 154 0.65 6.05 -3.86
CA LYS A 154 0.29 4.68 -3.47
C LYS A 154 1.49 3.95 -2.91
N LEU A 155 1.26 3.17 -1.85
CA LEU A 155 2.26 2.32 -1.22
C LEU A 155 1.73 0.89 -1.16
N LEU A 156 2.64 -0.07 -1.30
CA LEU A 156 2.37 -1.47 -1.06
C LEU A 156 3.07 -1.90 0.24
N LEU A 157 2.30 -2.06 1.31
CA LEU A 157 2.82 -2.57 2.57
C LEU A 157 2.89 -4.09 2.49
N THR A 158 4.02 -4.69 2.88
CA THR A 158 4.16 -6.14 2.95
C THR A 158 4.47 -6.54 4.39
N SER A 159 3.64 -7.40 4.97
CA SER A 159 3.90 -8.04 6.25
C SER A 159 4.32 -9.49 6.00
N THR A 160 5.40 -9.92 6.64
CA THR A 160 5.87 -11.31 6.60
C THR A 160 5.32 -12.15 7.75
N GLY A 161 4.56 -11.56 8.68
CA GLY A 161 4.00 -12.26 9.84
C GLY A 161 5.04 -12.66 10.91
N GLU A 162 6.31 -12.33 10.73
CA GLU A 162 7.27 -12.35 11.82
C GLU A 162 7.10 -11.08 12.64
N GLY A 163 6.44 -11.20 13.78
CA GLY A 163 6.69 -10.30 14.91
C GLY A 163 8.20 -10.20 15.11
N ALA A 164 8.69 -8.98 15.40
CA ALA A 164 10.11 -8.75 15.66
C ALA A 164 10.63 -9.85 16.61
N PRO A 165 11.82 -10.45 16.36
CA PRO A 165 12.38 -11.38 17.32
C PRO A 165 12.54 -10.62 18.64
N ASP A 166 11.75 -11.04 19.64
CA ASP A 166 11.95 -10.63 21.02
C ASP A 166 13.44 -10.79 21.30
N GLY A 167 14.10 -9.67 21.61
CA GLY A 167 15.53 -9.60 21.90
C GLY A 167 15.85 -10.44 23.12
N GLY A 168 16.05 -11.75 22.91
CA GLY A 168 16.62 -12.68 23.85
C GLY A 168 18.13 -12.72 23.67
N THR A 169 18.85 -11.90 24.43
CA THR A 169 19.97 -12.29 25.31
C THR A 169 20.52 -11.08 26.05
#